data_AF-A0A259MN87-F1
#
_entry.id   AF-A0A259MN87-F1
#
_cell.length_a   1.000
_cell.length_b   1.000
_cell.length_c   1.000
_cell.angle_alpha   90.00
_cell.angle_beta   90.00
_cell.angle_gamma   90.00
#
_symmetry.space_group_name_H-M   'P 1'
#
loop_
_entity.id
_entity.type
_entity.pdbx_description
1 polymer ?
#
loop_
_entity_poly.entity_id
_entity_poly.type
_entity_poly.pdbx_seq_one_letter_code
_entity_poly.pdbx_strand_id
1 'polypeptide(L)'
;MQLTEILIVVGVAFVVAIAVRVIRARQAARSRGPLHIHEALMKRAELQAERSPFLKKVVNEFKANGHVSNRQAEAVAKALKRLEAK
;
A
#
# COMPACT_ATOMS: atom_id res chain seq x y z
N MET A 1 -1.18 -6.30 -46.06
CA MET A 1 -0.57 -5.78 -44.82
C MET A 1 0.90 -6.15 -44.85
N GLN A 2 1.75 -5.15 -44.83
CA GLN A 2 3.18 -5.32 -45.05
C GLN A 2 3.78 -6.02 -43.82
N LEU A 3 4.67 -7.00 -44.04
CA LEU A 3 5.26 -7.85 -42.99
C LEU A 3 5.76 -7.04 -41.77
N THR A 4 6.26 -5.85 -42.04
CA THR A 4 6.73 -4.85 -41.06
C THR A 4 5.64 -4.39 -40.08
N GLU A 5 4.41 -4.17 -40.55
CA GLU A 5 3.27 -3.75 -39.71
C GLU A 5 2.89 -4.85 -38.72
N ILE A 6 2.91 -6.11 -39.17
CA ILE A 6 2.61 -7.28 -38.34
C ILE A 6 3.66 -7.41 -37.22
N LEU A 7 4.94 -7.26 -37.56
CA LEU A 7 6.03 -7.33 -36.59
C LEU A 7 5.93 -6.22 -35.52
N ILE A 8 5.56 -5.00 -35.92
CA ILE A 8 5.36 -3.88 -34.99
C ILE A 8 4.21 -4.18 -34.03
N VAL A 9 3.06 -4.62 -34.55
CA VAL A 9 1.87 -4.90 -33.73
C VAL A 9 2.17 -6.02 -32.71
N VAL A 10 2.87 -7.07 -33.12
CA VAL A 10 3.26 -8.17 -32.23
C VAL A 10 4.23 -7.69 -31.15
N GLY A 11 5.24 -6.88 -31.51
CA GLY A 11 6.18 -6.31 -30.56
C GLY A 11 5.52 -5.42 -29.51
N VAL A 12 4.61 -4.53 -29.95
CA VAL A 12 3.86 -3.65 -29.05
C VAL A 12 2.96 -4.46 -28.11
N ALA A 13 2.25 -5.46 -28.62
CA ALA A 13 1.38 -6.31 -27.81
C ALA A 13 2.17 -7.05 -26.71
N PHE A 14 3.38 -7.52 -27.03
CA PHE A 14 4.25 -8.19 -26.06
C PHE A 14 4.73 -7.24 -24.96
N VAL A 15 5.15 -6.02 -25.31
CA VAL A 15 5.57 -5.00 -24.35
C VAL A 15 4.42 -4.61 -23.42
N VAL A 16 3.22 -4.41 -23.97
CA VAL A 16 2.02 -4.08 -23.18
C VAL A 16 1.66 -5.20 -22.22
N ALA A 17 1.72 -6.47 -22.67
CA ALA A 17 1.45 -7.62 -21.83
C ALA A 17 2.41 -7.72 -20.63
N ILE A 18 3.71 -7.48 -20.87
CA ILE A 18 4.72 -7.44 -19.81
C ILE A 18 4.45 -6.29 -18.84
N ALA A 19 4.18 -5.09 -19.35
CA ALA A 19 3.90 -3.91 -18.53
C ALA A 19 2.67 -4.13 -17.62
N VAL A 20 1.58 -4.67 -18.17
CA VAL A 20 0.37 -5.02 -17.41
C VAL A 20 0.68 -6.07 -16.36
N ARG A 21 1.46 -7.12 -16.68
CA ARG A 21 1.85 -8.15 -15.72
C ARG A 21 2.65 -7.58 -14.56
N VAL A 22 3.60 -6.69 -14.84
CA VAL A 22 4.41 -6.00 -13.82
C VAL A 22 3.55 -5.08 -12.95
N ILE A 23 2.65 -4.31 -13.54
CA ILE A 23 1.74 -3.42 -12.80
C ILE A 23 0.82 -4.24 -11.90
N ARG A 24 0.24 -5.33 -12.40
CA ARG A 24 -0.63 -6.21 -11.61
C ARG A 24 0.15 -6.94 -10.52
N ALA A 25 1.37 -7.37 -10.78
CA ALA A 25 2.25 -7.95 -9.77
C ALA A 25 2.60 -6.92 -8.67
N ARG A 26 2.91 -5.68 -9.04
CA ARG A 26 3.13 -4.57 -8.09
C ARG A 26 1.88 -4.23 -7.29
N GLN A 27 0.70 -4.24 -7.91
CA GLN A 27 -0.57 -4.01 -7.23
C GLN A 27 -0.94 -5.19 -6.32
N ALA A 28 -0.68 -6.43 -6.73
CA ALA A 28 -0.87 -7.62 -5.93
C ALA A 28 0.10 -7.66 -4.72
N ALA A 29 1.34 -7.21 -4.90
CA ALA A 29 2.29 -7.01 -3.81
C ALA A 29 1.84 -5.89 -2.84
N ARG A 30 1.18 -4.85 -3.36
CA ARG A 30 0.55 -3.80 -2.51
C ARG A 30 -0.70 -4.29 -1.78
N SER A 31 -1.47 -5.22 -2.35
CA SER A 31 -2.74 -5.68 -1.78
C SER A 31 -2.63 -6.94 -0.92
N ARG A 32 -1.61 -7.78 -1.10
CA ARG A 32 -1.34 -9.01 -0.31
C ARG A 32 -0.28 -8.80 0.77
N GLY A 33 -0.33 -7.67 1.46
CA GLY A 33 0.73 -7.31 2.36
C GLY A 33 1.01 -8.32 3.49
N PRO A 34 2.27 -8.77 3.73
CA PRO A 34 2.64 -9.56 4.90
C PRO A 34 2.41 -8.77 6.20
N LEU A 35 2.29 -9.46 7.33
CA LEU A 35 1.98 -8.95 8.68
C LEU A 35 2.72 -7.65 9.11
N HIS A 36 3.82 -7.29 8.45
CA HIS A 36 4.74 -6.21 8.81
C HIS A 36 4.61 -4.91 7.99
N ILE A 37 3.73 -4.81 6.97
CA ILE A 37 3.69 -3.60 6.11
C ILE A 37 3.23 -2.35 6.85
N HIS A 38 2.35 -2.51 7.84
CA HIS A 38 1.87 -1.39 8.65
C HIS A 38 2.78 -1.09 9.83
N GLU A 39 3.87 -1.83 10.05
CA GLU A 39 4.75 -1.65 11.21
C GLU A 39 5.40 -0.26 11.22
N ALA A 40 5.90 0.21 10.07
CA ALA A 40 6.45 1.56 9.95
C ALA A 40 5.39 2.65 10.17
N LEU A 41 4.16 2.42 9.70
CA LEU A 41 3.03 3.33 9.90
C LEU A 41 2.61 3.37 11.38
N MET A 42 2.52 2.21 12.02
CA MET A 42 2.13 2.06 13.42
C MET A 42 3.20 2.61 14.36
N LYS A 43 4.49 2.49 14.02
CA LYS A 43 5.59 3.12 14.78
C LYS A 43 5.52 4.64 14.72
N ARG A 44 5.11 5.23 13.59
CA ARG A 44 4.81 6.67 13.50
C ARG A 44 3.55 7.05 14.28
N ALA A 45 2.51 6.21 14.23
CA ALA A 45 1.29 6.39 15.01
C ALA A 45 1.57 6.35 16.52
N GLU A 46 2.50 5.51 16.97
CA GLU A 46 2.93 5.41 18.36
C GLU A 46 3.55 6.71 18.88
N LEU A 47 4.38 7.38 18.09
CA LEU A 47 4.95 8.70 18.45
C LEU A 47 3.89 9.78 18.68
N GLN A 48 2.75 9.66 17.98
CA GLN A 48 1.64 10.59 18.07
C GLN A 48 0.46 10.05 18.90
N ALA A 49 0.63 8.88 19.56
CA ALA A 49 -0.45 8.20 20.27
C ALA A 49 -0.97 9.02 21.45
N GLU A 50 -0.09 9.74 22.15
CA GLU A 50 -0.48 10.62 23.26
C GLU A 50 -1.27 11.86 22.80
N ARG A 51 -1.18 12.22 21.51
CA ARG A 51 -1.93 13.35 20.94
C ARG A 51 -3.31 12.95 20.40
N SER A 52 -3.58 11.65 20.25
CA SER A 52 -4.86 11.18 19.71
C SER A 52 -5.32 9.87 20.38
N PRO A 53 -6.47 9.87 21.06
CA PRO A 53 -7.02 8.66 21.68
C PRO A 53 -7.33 7.58 20.63
N PHE A 54 -7.64 7.97 19.39
CA PHE A 54 -7.82 7.04 18.28
C PHE A 54 -6.51 6.31 17.94
N LEU A 55 -5.40 7.03 17.77
CA LEU A 55 -4.10 6.42 17.47
C LEU A 55 -3.64 5.51 18.62
N LYS A 56 -3.84 5.93 19.87
CA LYS A 56 -3.51 5.12 21.06
C LYS A 56 -4.24 3.79 21.07
N LYS A 57 -5.54 3.78 20.75
CA LYS A 57 -6.33 2.55 20.65
C LYS A 57 -5.80 1.61 19.57
N VAL A 58 -5.58 2.14 18.36
CA VAL A 58 -5.15 1.31 17.21
C VAL A 58 -3.71 0.78 17.41
N VAL A 59 -2.82 1.55 18.02
CA VAL A 59 -1.47 1.11 18.39
C VAL A 59 -1.51 -0.03 19.40
N ASN A 60 -2.38 0.06 20.42
CA ASN A 60 -2.54 -1.02 21.39
C ASN A 60 -3.11 -2.29 20.75
N GLU A 61 -4.11 -2.15 19.88
CA GLU A 61 -4.65 -3.29 19.10
C GLU A 61 -3.59 -3.92 18.19
N PHE A 62 -2.74 -3.11 17.56
CA PHE A 62 -1.63 -3.62 16.75
C PHE A 62 -0.57 -4.32 17.58
N LYS A 63 -0.22 -3.81 18.77
CA LYS A 63 0.71 -4.49 19.69
C LYS A 63 0.17 -5.81 20.21
N ALA A 64 -1.13 -5.91 20.45
CA ALA A 64 -1.77 -7.12 20.93
C ALA A 64 -1.95 -8.18 19.82
N ASN A 65 -2.34 -7.75 18.61
CA ASN A 65 -2.70 -8.65 17.52
C ASN A 65 -1.58 -8.87 16.49
N GLY A 66 -0.55 -8.02 16.48
CA GLY A 66 0.57 -8.06 15.52
C GLY A 66 0.22 -7.69 14.08
N HIS A 67 -1.02 -7.26 13.82
CA HIS A 67 -1.49 -6.86 12.50
C HIS A 67 -2.63 -5.83 12.60
N VAL A 68 -2.84 -5.07 11.51
CA VAL A 68 -3.94 -4.10 11.38
C VAL A 68 -4.58 -4.25 10.01
N SER A 69 -5.90 -4.09 9.93
CA SER A 69 -6.60 -4.17 8.65
C SER A 69 -6.25 -2.98 7.74
N ASN A 70 -6.29 -3.17 6.42
CA ASN A 70 -6.02 -2.08 5.48
C ASN A 70 -6.92 -0.85 5.68
N ARG A 71 -8.18 -1.04 6.08
CA ARG A 71 -9.09 0.08 6.40
C ARG A 71 -8.62 0.85 7.64
N GLN A 72 -8.17 0.14 8.68
CA GLN A 72 -7.62 0.78 9.88
C GLN A 72 -6.30 1.50 9.55
N ALA A 73 -5.45 0.90 8.73
CA ALA A 73 -4.21 1.54 8.28
C ALA A 73 -4.47 2.84 7.49
N GLU A 74 -5.45 2.86 6.59
CA GLU A 74 -5.86 4.08 5.88
C GLU A 74 -6.38 5.16 6.84
N ALA A 75 -7.17 4.76 7.84
CA ALA A 75 -7.68 5.68 8.86
C ALA A 75 -6.54 6.25 9.72
N VAL A 76 -5.56 5.43 10.12
CA VAL A 76 -4.36 5.85 10.84
C VAL A 76 -3.51 6.80 10.00
N ALA A 77 -3.27 6.48 8.72
CA ALA A 77 -2.51 7.35 7.81
C ALA A 77 -3.19 8.72 7.62
N LYS A 78 -4.52 8.74 7.50
CA LYS A 78 -5.30 9.99 7.42
C LYS A 78 -5.25 10.80 8.72
N ALA A 79 -5.32 10.13 9.87
CA ALA A 79 -5.23 10.77 11.18
C ALA A 79 -3.83 11.37 11.41
N LEU A 80 -2.77 10.62 11.08
CA LEU A 80 -1.38 11.09 11.13
C LEU A 80 -1.17 12.32 10.24
N LYS A 81 -1.62 12.28 8.98
CA LYS A 81 -1.54 13.46 8.09
C LYS A 81 -2.21 14.70 8.68
N ARG A 82 -3.33 14.55 9.39
CA ARG A 82 -4.03 15.67 10.04
C ARG A 82 -3.27 16.23 11.24
N LEU A 83 -2.55 15.37 11.97
CA LEU A 83 -1.72 15.76 13.11
C LEU A 83 -0.39 16.37 12.68
N GLU A 84 0.19 15.90 11.57
CA GLU A 84 1.42 16.45 10.99
C GLU A 84 1.18 17.78 10.26
N ALA A 85 -0.04 18.01 9.76
CA ALA A 85 -0.42 19.26 9.10
C ALA A 85 -0.82 20.38 10.07
N LYS A 86 -0.81 20.12 11.38
CA LYS A 86 -1.27 21.04 12.43
C LYS A 86 -0.13 21.38 13.37
#